data_AF-A0A316IDI7-F1
#
_entry.id   AF-A0A316IDI7-F1
#
_cell.length_a   1.000
_cell.length_b   1.000
_cell.length_c   1.000
_cell.angle_alpha   90.00
_cell.angle_beta   90.00
_cell.angle_gamma   90.00
#
_symmetry.space_group_name_H-M   'P 1'
#
loop_
_entity.id
_entity.type
_entity.pdbx_description
1 polymer ?
#
loop_
_entity_poly.entity_id
_entity_poly.type
_entity_poly.pdbx_seq_one_letter_code
_entity_poly.pdbx_strand_id
1 'polypeptide(L)'
;MAAKRTLGIGLVVVLLAGVVTAIVLGQGGGEPAGLQTGRGVIGSEKLAFFADQRVKDVFAKHGLKVEVDPAGSRQIATATDLDSYDFAFPSSAPAAEKIQRDRKAARTYAPFSSPMVVAAFDPIVGLLT
;
A
#
# COMPACT_ATOMS: atom_id res chain seq x y z
N MET A 1 0.65 -59.37 -1.79
CA MET A 1 -0.29 -58.32 -1.30
C MET A 1 0.33 -57.31 -0.33
N ALA A 2 1.32 -57.66 0.49
CA ALA A 2 1.95 -56.74 1.46
C ALA A 2 2.79 -55.60 0.82
N ALA A 3 3.55 -55.88 -0.25
CA ALA A 3 4.43 -54.89 -0.89
C ALA A 3 3.70 -53.70 -1.55
N LYS A 4 2.48 -53.92 -2.06
CA LYS A 4 1.63 -52.84 -2.62
C LYS A 4 1.06 -51.94 -1.52
N ARG A 5 0.80 -52.48 -0.32
CA ARG A 5 0.31 -51.71 0.83
C ARG A 5 1.42 -50.86 1.44
N THR A 6 2.64 -51.37 1.55
CA THR A 6 3.79 -50.59 2.03
C THR A 6 4.18 -49.47 1.08
N LEU A 7 4.10 -49.70 -0.24
CA LEU A 7 4.31 -48.66 -1.25
C LEU A 7 3.24 -47.54 -1.15
N GLY A 8 1.98 -47.94 -0.95
CA GLY A 8 0.88 -46.99 -0.78
C GLY A 8 1.00 -46.16 0.50
N ILE A 9 1.41 -46.77 1.60
CA ILE A 9 1.65 -46.08 2.87
C ILE A 9 2.83 -45.11 2.74
N GLY A 10 3.92 -45.52 2.10
CA GLY A 10 5.07 -44.65 1.84
C GLY A 10 4.69 -43.42 1.01
N LEU A 11 3.88 -43.61 -0.03
CA LEU A 11 3.42 -42.50 -0.88
C LEU A 11 2.54 -41.51 -0.11
N VAL A 12 1.66 -42.00 0.77
CA VAL A 12 0.81 -41.15 1.62
C VAL A 12 1.64 -40.31 2.58
N VAL A 13 2.68 -40.91 3.20
CA VAL A 13 3.56 -40.17 4.11
C VAL A 13 4.34 -39.09 3.37
N VAL A 14 4.84 -39.38 2.16
CA VAL A 14 5.54 -38.39 1.32
C VAL A 14 4.62 -37.25 0.89
N LEU A 15 3.37 -37.56 0.50
CA LEU A 15 2.38 -36.55 0.14
C LEU A 15 2.01 -35.67 1.34
N LEU A 16 1.79 -36.28 2.52
CA LEU A 16 1.51 -35.52 3.75
C LEU A 16 2.69 -34.63 4.15
N ALA A 17 3.92 -35.14 4.07
CA ALA A 17 5.11 -34.34 4.34
C ALA A 17 5.27 -33.18 3.35
N GLY A 18 5.00 -33.42 2.06
CA GLY A 18 5.01 -32.39 1.03
C GLY A 18 3.97 -31.30 1.28
N VAL A 19 2.74 -31.69 1.64
CA VAL A 19 1.66 -30.74 1.97
C VAL A 19 2.00 -29.93 3.22
N VAL A 20 2.49 -30.56 4.28
CA VAL A 20 2.91 -29.84 5.51
C VAL A 20 4.06 -28.87 5.21
N THR A 21 5.04 -29.29 4.40
CA THR A 21 6.17 -28.44 4.00
C THR A 21 5.70 -27.25 3.15
N ALA A 22 4.77 -27.46 2.22
CA ALA A 22 4.17 -26.40 1.42
C ALA A 22 3.34 -25.43 2.27
N ILE A 23 2.62 -25.91 3.29
CA ILE A 23 1.88 -25.05 4.23
C ILE A 23 2.85 -24.20 5.04
N VAL A 24 3.90 -24.79 5.60
CA VAL A 24 4.86 -24.07 6.46
C VAL A 24 5.69 -23.05 5.66
N LEU A 25 6.11 -23.40 4.43
CA LEU A 25 6.84 -22.47 3.55
C LEU A 25 5.90 -21.43 2.89
N GLY A 26 4.65 -21.78 2.63
CA GLY A 26 3.64 -20.90 2.03
C GLY A 26 3.02 -19.89 3.01
N GLN A 27 3.07 -20.16 4.33
CA GLN A 27 2.60 -19.26 5.37
C GLN A 27 3.47 -18.00 5.57
N GLY A 28 4.63 -17.90 4.90
CA GLY A 28 5.49 -16.71 4.93
C GLY A 28 5.11 -15.60 3.93
N GLY A 29 4.13 -15.82 3.06
CA GLY A 29 3.80 -14.85 1.99
C GLY A 29 2.42 -14.97 1.36
N GLY A 30 1.51 -15.74 1.97
CA GLY A 30 0.14 -15.85 1.48
C GLY A 30 -0.63 -14.56 1.75
N GLU A 31 -0.98 -13.82 0.68
CA GLU A 31 -2.04 -12.81 0.76
C GLU A 31 -3.26 -13.44 1.45
N PRO A 32 -3.84 -12.78 2.48
CA PRO A 32 -5.05 -13.29 3.10
C PRO A 32 -6.12 -13.43 2.02
N ALA A 33 -6.63 -14.65 1.86
CA ALA A 33 -7.65 -14.95 0.88
C ALA A 33 -8.84 -13.98 1.06
N GLY A 34 -9.07 -13.11 0.07
CA GLY A 34 -10.26 -12.24 0.01
C GLY A 34 -10.04 -10.73 0.20
N LEU A 35 -8.80 -10.21 0.24
CA LEU A 35 -8.63 -8.75 0.18
C LEU A 35 -8.88 -8.20 -1.22
N GLN A 36 -9.62 -7.10 -1.30
CA GLN A 36 -9.73 -6.30 -2.52
C GLN A 36 -8.52 -5.38 -2.62
N THR A 37 -7.78 -5.48 -3.73
CA THR A 37 -6.66 -4.58 -3.99
C THR A 37 -7.16 -3.27 -4.57
N GLY A 38 -6.78 -2.15 -3.96
CA GLY A 38 -6.94 -0.81 -4.51
C GLY A 38 -5.58 -0.18 -4.77
N ARG A 39 -5.35 0.25 -6.02
CA ARG A 39 -4.10 0.89 -6.42
C ARG A 39 -4.28 2.40 -6.49
N GLY A 40 -3.36 3.16 -5.90
CA GLY A 40 -3.43 4.62 -5.94
C GLY A 40 -2.10 5.29 -6.19
N VAL A 41 -2.16 6.51 -6.73
CA VAL A 41 -1.00 7.39 -6.84
C VAL A 41 -1.00 8.39 -5.69
N ILE A 42 0.12 8.50 -4.98
CA ILE A 42 0.22 9.29 -3.75
C ILE A 42 1.36 10.30 -3.83
N GLY A 43 1.24 11.41 -3.10
CA GLY A 43 2.37 12.29 -2.85
C GLY A 43 3.52 11.52 -2.17
N SER A 44 4.76 11.72 -2.61
CA SER A 44 5.94 10.99 -2.13
C SER A 44 6.13 11.08 -0.61
N GLU A 45 5.68 12.16 0.02
CA GLU A 45 5.75 12.36 1.47
C GLU A 45 4.91 11.35 2.26
N LYS A 46 3.93 10.71 1.61
CA LYS A 46 3.02 9.74 2.24
C LYS A 46 3.50 8.29 2.14
N LEU A 47 4.58 8.02 1.42
CA LEU A 47 5.05 6.66 1.18
C LEU A 47 5.30 5.90 2.49
N ALA A 48 5.94 6.55 3.46
CA ALA A 48 6.22 5.96 4.77
C ALA A 48 4.93 5.56 5.52
N PHE A 49 3.86 6.35 5.39
CA PHE A 49 2.56 6.04 6.00
C PHE A 49 1.96 4.75 5.41
N PHE A 50 1.91 4.61 4.09
CA PHE A 50 1.36 3.41 3.44
C PHE A 50 2.29 2.18 3.54
N ALA A 51 3.59 2.40 3.75
CA ALA A 51 4.56 1.32 3.97
C ALA A 51 4.48 0.72 5.39
N ASP A 52 3.98 1.48 6.38
CA ASP A 52 3.85 1.06 7.77
C ASP A 52 2.92 -0.16 7.92
N GLN A 53 3.41 -1.21 8.59
CA GLN A 53 2.66 -2.44 8.78
C GLN A 53 1.34 -2.22 9.53
N ARG A 54 1.30 -1.30 10.50
CA ARG A 54 0.08 -0.98 11.26
C ARG A 54 -1.00 -0.40 10.35
N VAL A 55 -0.60 0.39 9.35
CA VAL A 55 -1.52 0.97 8.35
C VAL A 55 -2.04 -0.13 7.42
N LYS A 56 -1.16 -1.02 6.96
CA LYS A 56 -1.56 -2.19 6.16
C LYS A 56 -2.52 -3.10 6.91
N ASP A 57 -2.28 -3.36 8.20
CA ASP A 57 -3.15 -4.17 9.05
C ASP A 57 -4.53 -3.53 9.23
N VAL A 58 -4.60 -2.19 9.33
CA VAL A 58 -5.87 -1.46 9.36
C VAL A 58 -6.62 -1.66 8.04
N PHE A 59 -5.98 -1.49 6.89
CA PHE A 59 -6.64 -1.76 5.60
C PHE A 59 -7.09 -3.22 5.48
N ALA A 60 -6.26 -4.18 5.89
CA ALA A 60 -6.60 -5.60 5.84
C ALA A 60 -7.80 -5.96 6.74
N LYS A 61 -7.92 -5.34 7.92
CA LYS A 61 -9.13 -5.46 8.77
C LYS A 61 -10.40 -4.98 8.09
N HIS A 62 -10.27 -4.08 7.12
CA HIS A 62 -11.36 -3.59 6.27
C HIS A 62 -11.48 -4.34 4.94
N GLY A 63 -10.78 -5.47 4.76
CA GLY A 63 -10.85 -6.25 3.53
C GLY A 63 -10.08 -5.64 2.36
N LEU A 64 -9.16 -4.71 2.61
CA LEU A 64 -8.42 -3.97 1.58
C LEU A 64 -6.93 -4.27 1.62
N LYS A 65 -6.33 -4.42 0.45
CA LYS A 65 -4.89 -4.28 0.23
C LYS A 65 -4.67 -3.00 -0.56
N VAL A 66 -3.85 -2.08 -0.03
CA VAL A 66 -3.59 -0.80 -0.69
C VAL A 66 -2.19 -0.81 -1.28
N GLU A 67 -2.10 -0.69 -2.60
CA GLU A 67 -0.85 -0.57 -3.33
C GLU A 67 -0.70 0.88 -3.80
N VAL A 68 0.50 1.45 -3.63
CA VAL A 68 0.71 2.87 -3.89
C VAL A 68 1.94 3.13 -4.72
N ASP A 69 1.79 4.04 -5.68
CA ASP A 69 2.89 4.58 -6.47
C ASP A 69 3.17 6.03 -6.04
N PRO A 70 4.39 6.34 -5.55
CA PRO A 70 4.74 7.70 -5.13
C PRO A 70 5.06 8.58 -6.34
N ALA A 71 4.51 9.80 -6.36
CA ALA A 71 4.81 10.82 -7.36
C ALA A 71 4.72 12.24 -6.75
N GLY A 72 5.35 13.23 -7.38
CA GLY A 72 5.21 14.62 -6.95
C GLY A 72 3.78 15.13 -7.17
N SER A 73 3.21 15.90 -6.25
CA SER A 73 1.81 16.36 -6.33
C SER A 73 1.44 17.03 -7.66
N ARG A 74 2.37 17.79 -8.23
CA ARG A 74 2.19 18.42 -9.55
C ARG A 74 2.13 17.37 -10.66
N GLN A 75 3.03 16.39 -10.64
CA GLN A 75 3.07 15.29 -11.60
C GLN A 75 1.78 14.47 -11.56
N ILE A 76 1.23 14.20 -10.36
CA ILE A 76 -0.07 13.54 -10.20
C ILE A 76 -1.15 14.31 -10.96
N ALA A 77 -1.18 15.64 -10.81
CA ALA A 77 -2.22 16.49 -11.38
C ALA A 77 -2.04 16.83 -12.87
N THR A 78 -0.87 16.63 -13.47
CA THR A 78 -0.57 17.11 -14.83
C THR A 78 -0.06 16.07 -15.81
N ALA A 79 0.56 14.99 -15.35
CA ALA A 79 1.29 14.06 -16.22
C ALA A 79 1.03 12.58 -15.93
N THR A 80 0.40 12.26 -14.80
CA THR A 80 0.07 10.88 -14.45
C THR A 80 -1.20 10.46 -15.17
N ASP A 81 -1.17 9.28 -15.79
CA ASP A 81 -2.39 8.63 -16.25
C ASP A 81 -3.20 8.15 -15.04
N LEU A 82 -4.22 8.92 -14.66
CA LEU A 82 -5.05 8.62 -13.50
C LEU A 82 -6.10 7.53 -13.78
N ASP A 83 -6.33 7.14 -15.04
CA ASP A 83 -7.26 6.04 -15.36
C ASP A 83 -6.68 4.67 -15.00
N SER A 84 -5.37 4.61 -14.80
CA SER A 84 -4.64 3.44 -14.30
C SER A 84 -4.74 3.25 -12.77
N TYR A 85 -5.47 4.12 -12.04
CA TYR A 85 -5.54 4.12 -10.58
C TYR A 85 -6.98 4.22 -10.06
N ASP A 86 -7.25 3.60 -8.91
CA ASP A 86 -8.54 3.66 -8.21
C ASP A 86 -8.70 4.95 -7.39
N PHE A 87 -7.57 5.54 -6.97
CA PHE A 87 -7.57 6.81 -6.23
C PHE A 87 -6.28 7.63 -6.45
N ALA A 88 -6.38 8.93 -6.20
CA ALA A 88 -5.25 9.86 -6.20
C ALA A 88 -5.17 10.62 -4.87
N PHE A 89 -3.98 10.69 -4.28
CA PHE A 89 -3.75 11.37 -3.00
C PHE A 89 -2.57 12.37 -3.05
N PRO A 90 -2.75 13.50 -3.75
CA PRO A 90 -1.73 14.55 -3.80
C PRO A 90 -1.49 15.18 -2.42
N SER A 91 -0.35 15.84 -2.24
CA SER A 91 0.06 16.51 -0.99
C SER A 91 -0.31 18.00 -0.94
N SER A 92 -0.92 18.56 -2.00
CA SER A 92 -1.35 19.96 -2.02
C SER A 92 -2.83 20.10 -2.40
N ALA A 93 -3.52 21.02 -1.71
CA ALA A 93 -4.93 21.33 -2.01
C ALA A 93 -5.14 21.80 -3.47
N PRO A 94 -4.29 22.67 -4.06
CA PRO A 94 -4.46 23.07 -5.46
C PRO A 94 -4.36 21.90 -6.46
N ALA A 95 -3.50 20.91 -6.18
CA ALA A 95 -3.41 19.71 -7.02
C ALA A 95 -4.65 18.82 -6.86
N ALA A 96 -5.15 18.65 -5.63
CA ALA A 96 -6.38 17.90 -5.35
C ALA A 96 -7.59 18.54 -6.05
N GLU A 97 -7.74 19.86 -5.96
CA GLU A 97 -8.83 20.60 -6.61
C GLU A 97 -8.76 20.52 -8.14
N LYS A 98 -7.56 20.59 -8.73
CA LYS A 98 -7.38 20.42 -10.17
C LYS A 98 -7.85 19.03 -10.60
N ILE A 99 -7.39 17.98 -9.92
CA ILE A 99 -7.82 16.59 -10.21
C ILE A 99 -9.34 16.46 -10.06
N GLN A 100 -9.92 17.03 -9.00
CA GLN A 100 -11.37 17.00 -8.78
C GLN A 100 -12.14 17.64 -9.92
N ARG A 101 -11.71 18.83 -10.39
CA ARG A 101 -12.35 19.53 -11.52
C ARG A 101 -12.21 18.73 -12.82
N ASP A 102 -11.01 18.27 -13.14
CA ASP A 102 -10.70 17.61 -14.41
C ASP A 102 -11.37 16.23 -14.53
N ARG A 103 -11.40 15.47 -13.43
CA ARG A 103 -12.00 14.13 -13.38
C ARG A 103 -13.46 14.11 -12.94
N LYS A 104 -14.03 15.28 -12.60
CA LYS A 104 -15.37 15.41 -12.02
C LYS A 104 -15.57 14.45 -10.84
N ALA A 105 -14.54 14.29 -10.02
CA ALA A 105 -14.54 13.32 -8.94
C ALA A 105 -15.65 13.65 -7.93
N ALA A 106 -16.53 12.69 -7.66
CA ALA A 106 -17.73 12.92 -6.86
C ALA A 106 -17.43 13.22 -5.39
N ARG A 107 -16.27 12.77 -4.87
CA ARG A 107 -15.89 12.93 -3.46
C ARG A 107 -14.38 13.18 -3.33
N THR A 108 -14.04 14.06 -2.40
CA THR A 108 -12.68 14.32 -1.95
C THR A 108 -12.61 14.19 -0.43
N TYR A 109 -11.47 13.74 0.09
CA TYR A 109 -11.21 13.61 1.52
C TYR A 109 -9.88 14.28 1.86
N ALA A 110 -9.83 14.99 2.99
CA ALA A 110 -8.62 15.62 3.51
C ALA A 110 -8.27 15.04 4.90
N PRO A 111 -7.83 13.77 4.99
CA PRO A 111 -7.63 13.10 6.28
C PRO A 111 -6.34 13.56 6.99
N PHE A 112 -5.41 14.21 6.28
CA PHE A 112 -4.14 14.68 6.82
C PHE A 112 -3.91 16.15 6.51
N SER A 113 -3.32 16.86 7.45
CA SER A 113 -2.80 18.22 7.29
C SER A 113 -1.40 18.31 7.88
N SER A 114 -0.58 19.19 7.31
CA SER A 114 0.73 19.54 7.86
C SER A 114 0.79 21.04 8.07
N PRO A 115 1.32 21.52 9.21
CA PRO A 115 1.50 22.96 9.42
C PRO A 115 2.61 23.48 8.49
N MET A 116 2.46 24.72 8.03
CA MET A 116 3.58 25.46 7.43
C MET A 116 4.54 25.88 8.53
N VAL A 117 5.80 25.48 8.41
CA VAL A 117 6.85 25.80 9.39
C VAL A 117 7.99 26.51 8.66
N VAL A 118 8.50 27.58 9.27
CA VAL A 118 9.74 28.23 8.83
C VAL A 118 10.86 27.71 9.72
N ALA A 119 11.79 26.96 9.12
CA ALA A 119 12.99 26.49 9.79
C ALA A 119 14.17 27.40 9.42
N ALA A 120 14.97 27.76 10.42
CA ALA A 120 16.19 28.55 10.25
C ALA A 120 17.33 27.92 11.05
N PHE A 121 18.57 28.24 10.67
CA PHE A 121 19.76 27.83 11.42
C PHE A 121 20.06 28.83 12.53
N ASP A 122 20.66 28.38 13.64
CA ASP A 122 21.00 29.21 14.80
C ASP A 122 21.73 30.52 14.43
N PRO A 123 22.70 30.54 13.49
CA PRO A 123 23.35 31.80 13.10
C PRO A 123 22.40 32.82 12.47
N ILE A 124 21.36 32.37 11.75
CA ILE A 124 20.35 33.27 11.16
C ILE A 124 19.42 33.78 12.26
N VAL A 125 19.02 32.92 13.21
CA VAL A 125 18.19 33.31 14.35
C VAL A 125 18.88 34.39 15.18
N GLY A 126 20.18 34.23 15.46
CA GLY A 126 20.95 35.22 16.22
C GLY A 126 21.12 36.58 15.54
N LEU A 127 20.88 36.69 14.23
CA LEU A 127 20.87 37.98 13.51
C LEU A 127 19.50 38.68 13.57
N LEU A 128 18.45 37.96 13.96
CA LEU A 128 17.06 38.45 14.00
C LEU A 128 16.61 38.84 15.42
N THR A 129 17.44 38.58 16.44
CA THR A 129 17.23 38.94 17.85
C THR A 129 18.15 40.08 18.26
#